data_AF-A0A4Q0YGW2-F1
#
_entry.id   AF-A0A4Q0YGW2-F1
#
_cell.length_a   1.000
_cell.length_b   1.000
_cell.length_c   1.000
_cell.angle_alpha   90.00
_cell.angle_beta   90.00
_cell.angle_gamma   90.00
#
_symmetry.space_group_name_H-M   'P 1'
#
loop_
_entity.id
_entity.type
_entity.pdbx_description
1 polymer ?
#
loop_
_entity_poly.entity_id
_entity_poly.type
_entity_poly.pdbx_seq_one_letter_code
_entity_poly.pdbx_strand_id
1 'polypeptide(L)'
;MEKIPEILNNPINPSFNLAEMEIYNLKEALELIELEKLSFSIFVIWQCAISNLQRRVETFNIETFLNTSKNRELYNKSASSLKERWQNINEYEIIEFCEKSSIITKVSAHIIRTLYWMKFSTENEKNFTKNEIFSLLYLLEQNLFLSKFKIDKRENVLESSTEFKRRKEDENSEIKNATTHQELVLKNGMREFQNTLLTNNKNDTLLTAYI
;
A
#
# COMPACT_ATOMS: atom_id res chain seq x y z
N MET A 1 -26.28 14.47 -25.80
CA MET A 1 -26.74 13.73 -24.61
C MET A 1 -25.62 13.78 -23.61
N GLU A 2 -25.88 14.33 -22.42
CA GLU A 2 -24.93 14.27 -21.31
C GLU A 2 -24.77 12.78 -20.93
N LYS A 3 -23.55 12.26 -21.01
CA LYS A 3 -23.29 10.85 -20.71
C LYS A 3 -23.13 10.70 -19.20
N ILE A 4 -24.21 10.30 -18.54
CA ILE A 4 -24.22 10.03 -17.10
C ILE A 4 -23.28 8.83 -16.83
N PRO A 5 -22.34 8.94 -15.87
CA PRO A 5 -21.47 7.84 -15.45
C PRO A 5 -22.27 6.60 -15.04
N GLU A 6 -21.77 5.41 -15.38
CA GLU A 6 -22.49 4.15 -15.11
C GLU A 6 -22.62 3.92 -13.61
N ILE A 7 -21.63 4.37 -12.83
CA ILE A 7 -21.64 4.30 -11.38
C ILE A 7 -22.82 5.06 -10.73
N LEU A 8 -23.33 6.11 -11.37
CA LEU A 8 -24.54 6.80 -10.90
C LEU A 8 -25.82 6.08 -11.33
N ASN A 9 -25.83 5.50 -12.54
CA ASN A 9 -27.00 4.79 -13.07
C ASN A 9 -27.24 3.45 -12.37
N ASN A 10 -26.17 2.71 -12.07
CA ASN A 10 -26.24 1.41 -11.42
C ASN A 10 -25.12 1.22 -10.38
N PRO A 11 -25.21 1.91 -9.23
CA PRO A 11 -24.21 1.77 -8.14
C PRO A 11 -24.21 0.38 -7.51
N ILE A 12 -25.20 -0.47 -7.78
CA ILE A 12 -25.31 -1.83 -7.22
C ILE A 12 -24.51 -2.84 -8.08
N ASN A 13 -23.98 -2.42 -9.23
CA ASN A 13 -23.19 -3.30 -10.09
C ASN A 13 -21.99 -3.88 -9.29
N PRO A 14 -21.88 -5.22 -9.15
CA PRO A 14 -20.81 -5.86 -8.40
C PRO A 14 -19.40 -5.51 -8.86
N SER A 15 -19.27 -5.06 -10.12
CA SER A 15 -17.98 -4.69 -10.73
C SER A 15 -17.30 -3.51 -10.03
N PHE A 16 -18.07 -2.63 -9.38
CA PHE A 16 -17.54 -1.43 -8.71
C PHE A 16 -17.06 -1.69 -7.26
N ASN A 17 -17.27 -2.90 -6.73
CA ASN A 17 -16.89 -3.31 -5.37
C ASN A 17 -17.26 -2.27 -4.29
N LEU A 18 -18.48 -1.74 -4.36
CA LEU A 18 -18.97 -0.68 -3.48
C LEU A 18 -19.58 -1.27 -2.20
N ALA A 19 -19.39 -0.58 -1.07
CA ALA A 19 -20.10 -0.89 0.17
C ALA A 19 -21.46 -0.16 0.24
N GLU A 20 -22.34 -0.58 1.14
CA GLU A 20 -23.68 0.00 1.30
C GLU A 20 -23.66 1.53 1.47
N MET A 21 -22.74 2.04 2.30
CA MET A 21 -22.57 3.49 2.52
C MET A 21 -22.14 4.22 1.24
N GLU A 22 -21.30 3.61 0.41
CA GLU A 22 -20.84 4.20 -0.85
C GLU A 22 -21.97 4.23 -1.88
N ILE A 23 -22.77 3.16 -1.93
CA ILE A 23 -23.98 3.10 -2.75
C ILE A 23 -24.97 4.19 -2.33
N TYR A 24 -25.17 4.38 -1.02
CA TYR A 24 -26.02 5.45 -0.49
C TYR A 24 -25.51 6.83 -0.93
N ASN A 25 -24.21 7.10 -0.74
CA ASN A 25 -23.60 8.36 -1.15
C ASN A 25 -23.75 8.61 -2.66
N LEU A 26 -23.59 7.59 -3.51
CA LEU A 26 -23.74 7.75 -4.97
C LEU A 26 -25.19 8.05 -5.38
N LYS A 27 -26.17 7.45 -4.71
CA LYS A 27 -27.59 7.76 -4.93
C LYS A 27 -27.92 9.19 -4.49
N GLU A 28 -27.46 9.58 -3.30
CA GLU A 28 -27.63 10.95 -2.80
C GLU A 28 -26.94 11.96 -3.72
N ALA A 29 -25.75 11.65 -4.24
CA ALA A 29 -25.06 12.51 -5.20
C ALA A 29 -25.88 12.71 -6.49
N LEU A 30 -26.51 11.66 -7.03
CA LEU A 30 -27.38 11.78 -8.20
C LEU A 30 -28.58 12.69 -7.92
N GLU A 31 -29.27 12.49 -6.80
CA GLU A 31 -30.39 13.35 -6.40
C GLU A 31 -29.97 14.82 -6.25
N LEU A 32 -28.81 15.07 -5.65
CA LEU A 32 -28.27 16.43 -5.51
C LEU A 32 -27.91 17.07 -6.86
N ILE A 33 -27.42 16.29 -7.82
CA ILE A 33 -27.13 16.76 -9.18
C ILE A 33 -28.42 17.12 -9.92
N GLU A 34 -29.46 16.30 -9.78
CA GLU A 34 -30.79 16.55 -10.37
C GLU A 34 -31.43 17.81 -9.79
N LEU A 35 -31.27 18.04 -8.48
CA LEU A 35 -31.73 19.24 -7.77
C LEU A 35 -30.83 20.48 -7.99
N GLU A 36 -29.81 20.39 -8.84
CA GLU A 36 -28.82 21.45 -9.13
C GLU A 36 -28.03 21.93 -7.90
N LYS A 37 -28.00 21.11 -6.85
CA LYS A 37 -27.20 21.30 -5.63
C LYS A 37 -25.79 20.77 -5.81
N LEU A 38 -25.09 21.29 -6.81
CA LEU A 38 -23.83 20.74 -7.32
C LEU A 38 -22.69 20.75 -6.28
N SER A 39 -22.57 21.81 -5.48
CA SER A 39 -21.60 21.88 -4.38
C SER A 39 -21.79 20.76 -3.34
N PHE A 40 -23.04 20.45 -2.99
CA PHE A 40 -23.34 19.36 -2.07
C PHE A 40 -23.05 18.00 -2.70
N SER A 41 -23.33 17.83 -4.00
CA SER A 41 -23.00 16.59 -4.70
C SER A 41 -21.50 16.30 -4.66
N ILE A 42 -20.64 17.31 -4.84
CA ILE A 42 -19.17 17.18 -4.74
C ILE A 42 -18.76 16.68 -3.36
N PHE A 43 -19.36 17.24 -2.30
CA PHE A 43 -19.10 16.80 -0.93
C PHE A 43 -19.47 15.33 -0.72
N VAL A 44 -20.61 14.88 -1.23
CA VAL A 44 -21.05 13.49 -1.08
C VAL A 44 -20.19 12.53 -1.92
N ILE A 45 -19.81 12.93 -3.14
CA ILE A 45 -18.87 12.15 -3.98
C ILE A 45 -17.51 12.02 -3.29
N TRP A 46 -17.05 13.08 -2.63
CA TRP A 46 -15.84 13.06 -1.81
C TRP A 46 -15.95 12.05 -0.67
N GLN A 47 -17.04 12.06 0.09
CA GLN A 47 -17.27 11.12 1.17
C GLN A 47 -17.28 9.67 0.66
N CYS A 48 -17.87 9.43 -0.52
CA CYS A 48 -17.82 8.13 -1.18
C CYS A 48 -16.39 7.69 -1.50
N ALA A 49 -15.58 8.56 -2.09
CA ALA A 49 -14.19 8.24 -2.44
C ALA A 49 -13.34 7.96 -1.19
N ILE A 50 -13.49 8.75 -0.13
CA ILE A 50 -12.75 8.55 1.13
C ILE A 50 -13.16 7.26 1.83
N SER A 51 -14.46 6.97 1.92
CA SER A 51 -14.95 5.69 2.45
C SER A 51 -14.33 4.50 1.71
N ASN A 52 -14.22 4.60 0.39
CA ASN A 52 -13.57 3.56 -0.43
C ASN A 52 -12.08 3.41 -0.12
N LEU A 53 -11.35 4.52 0.04
CA LEU A 53 -9.94 4.48 0.46
C LEU A 53 -9.75 3.87 1.85
N GLN A 54 -10.59 4.26 2.82
CA GLN A 54 -10.54 3.71 4.18
C GLN A 54 -10.68 2.19 4.16
N ARG A 55 -11.67 1.66 3.42
CA ARG A 55 -11.84 0.20 3.25
C ARG A 55 -10.64 -0.45 2.57
N ARG A 56 -10.04 0.20 1.56
CA ARG A 56 -8.82 -0.31 0.90
C ARG A 56 -7.65 -0.37 1.86
N VAL A 57 -7.51 0.62 2.75
CA VAL A 57 -6.45 0.60 3.77
C VAL A 57 -6.69 -0.49 4.80
N GLU A 58 -7.93 -0.64 5.29
CA GLU A 58 -8.29 -1.73 6.22
C GLU A 58 -8.05 -3.12 5.59
N THR A 59 -8.38 -3.29 4.31
CA THR A 59 -8.17 -4.55 3.58
C THR A 59 -6.70 -4.83 3.27
N PHE A 60 -5.91 -3.78 3.02
CA PHE A 60 -4.50 -3.93 2.70
C PHE A 60 -3.71 -4.30 3.95
N ASN A 61 -3.66 -3.39 4.93
CA ASN A 61 -3.12 -3.61 6.28
C ASN A 61 -3.22 -2.27 7.05
N ILE A 62 -4.19 -2.16 7.96
CA ILE A 62 -4.37 -0.95 8.78
C ILE A 62 -3.16 -0.65 9.68
N GLU A 63 -2.43 -1.66 10.12
CA GLU A 63 -1.29 -1.45 11.02
C GLU A 63 -0.14 -0.74 10.33
N THR A 64 0.07 -1.02 9.04
CA THR A 64 1.08 -0.30 8.23
C THR A 64 0.74 1.18 8.12
N PHE A 65 -0.55 1.51 7.98
CA PHE A 65 -1.01 2.90 8.00
C PHE A 65 -0.76 3.54 9.37
N LEU A 66 -1.18 2.88 10.45
CA LEU A 66 -1.05 3.40 11.81
C LEU A 66 0.41 3.60 12.26
N ASN A 67 1.33 2.76 11.79
CA ASN A 67 2.76 2.92 12.09
C ASN A 67 3.40 4.08 11.30
N THR A 68 2.82 4.45 10.16
CA THR A 68 3.31 5.55 9.32
C THR A 68 2.67 6.88 9.70
N SER A 69 1.42 6.86 10.16
CA SER A 69 0.73 8.04 10.66
C SER A 69 1.31 8.44 12.01
N LYS A 70 1.52 9.73 12.21
CA LYS A 70 1.96 10.30 13.49
C LYS A 70 0.90 10.15 14.58
N ASN A 71 -0.35 9.85 14.21
CA ASN A 71 -1.54 9.94 15.04
C ASN A 71 -2.24 8.59 15.23
N ARG A 72 -1.48 7.52 15.53
CA ARG A 72 -2.03 6.17 15.77
C ARG A 72 -3.16 6.15 16.81
N GLU A 73 -3.08 7.02 17.81
CA GLU A 73 -4.06 7.12 18.91
C GLU A 73 -5.44 7.62 18.48
N LEU A 74 -5.53 8.28 17.31
CA LEU A 74 -6.79 8.80 16.78
C LEU A 74 -7.66 7.73 16.11
N TYR A 75 -7.10 6.55 15.83
CA TYR A 75 -7.83 5.43 15.24
C TYR A 75 -8.52 4.59 16.31
N ASN A 76 -9.85 4.51 16.25
CA ASN A 76 -10.61 3.71 17.19
C ASN A 76 -10.72 2.25 16.72
N LYS A 77 -9.87 1.35 17.23
CA LYS A 77 -9.90 -0.08 16.86
C LYS A 77 -11.18 -0.82 17.30
N SER A 78 -11.89 -0.35 18.33
CA SER A 78 -13.07 -1.06 18.88
C SER A 78 -14.40 -0.61 18.28
N ALA A 79 -14.42 0.41 17.43
CA ALA A 79 -15.65 0.89 16.83
C ALA A 79 -16.17 -0.03 15.72
N SER A 80 -17.48 -0.26 15.72
CA SER A 80 -18.16 -1.14 14.76
C SER A 80 -18.29 -0.49 13.38
N SER A 81 -18.47 0.83 13.33
CA SER A 81 -18.66 1.59 12.09
C SER A 81 -17.35 2.11 11.51
N LEU A 82 -17.19 2.01 10.19
CA LEU A 82 -16.05 2.59 9.46
C LEU A 82 -15.90 4.09 9.78
N LYS A 83 -17.00 4.83 9.80
CA LYS A 83 -16.98 6.28 10.07
C LYS A 83 -16.39 6.60 11.45
N GLU A 84 -16.73 5.80 12.45
CA GLU A 84 -16.26 5.99 13.83
C GLU A 84 -14.79 5.61 13.99
N ARG A 85 -14.32 4.58 13.27
CA ARG A 85 -12.89 4.18 13.29
C ARG A 85 -11.97 5.28 12.78
N TRP A 86 -12.44 6.03 11.77
CA TRP A 86 -11.64 7.02 11.03
C TRP A 86 -11.93 8.49 11.38
N GLN A 87 -12.85 8.78 12.30
CA GLN A 87 -13.39 10.12 12.55
C GLN A 87 -12.34 11.21 12.79
N ASN A 88 -11.26 10.89 13.50
CA ASN A 88 -10.24 11.86 13.92
C ASN A 88 -9.00 11.86 13.02
N ILE A 89 -9.00 11.08 11.95
CA ILE A 89 -7.85 10.95 11.05
C ILE A 89 -8.01 11.92 9.90
N ASN A 90 -6.93 12.61 9.54
CA ASN A 90 -6.93 13.54 8.43
C ASN A 90 -7.11 12.78 7.10
N GLU A 91 -8.19 13.10 6.36
CA GLU A 91 -8.52 12.50 5.06
C GLU A 91 -7.36 12.65 4.05
N TYR A 92 -6.59 13.73 4.12
CA TYR A 92 -5.45 13.96 3.23
C TYR A 92 -4.28 13.00 3.50
N GLU A 93 -4.04 12.63 4.76
CA GLU A 93 -3.02 11.63 5.13
C GLU A 93 -3.36 10.25 4.55
N ILE A 94 -4.65 9.91 4.47
CA ILE A 94 -5.13 8.66 3.87
C ILE A 94 -4.76 8.61 2.38
N ILE A 95 -4.97 9.71 1.65
CA ILE A 95 -4.66 9.80 0.22
C ILE A 95 -3.15 9.65 0.00
N GLU A 96 -2.34 10.37 0.77
CA GLU A 96 -0.88 10.27 0.66
C GLU A 96 -0.37 8.86 0.93
N PHE A 97 -0.91 8.21 1.96
CA PHE A 97 -0.55 6.84 2.27
C PHE A 97 -0.94 5.88 1.15
N CYS A 98 -2.18 5.99 0.64
CA CYS A 98 -2.66 5.12 -0.42
C CYS A 98 -1.80 5.24 -1.69
N GLU A 99 -1.33 6.45 -2.01
CA GLU A 99 -0.40 6.68 -3.11
C GLU A 99 0.99 6.07 -2.84
N LYS A 100 1.60 6.39 -1.68
CA LYS A 100 2.94 5.91 -1.31
C LYS A 100 3.01 4.38 -1.24
N SER A 101 1.97 3.75 -0.69
CA SER A 101 1.85 2.29 -0.56
C SER A 101 1.39 1.61 -1.86
N SER A 102 1.15 2.38 -2.93
CA SER A 102 0.65 1.89 -4.22
C SER A 102 -0.62 1.03 -4.05
N ILE A 103 -1.52 1.46 -3.16
CA ILE A 103 -2.88 0.91 -2.99
C ILE A 103 -3.79 1.45 -4.10
N ILE A 104 -3.56 2.71 -4.47
CA ILE A 104 -4.19 3.38 -5.60
C ILE A 104 -3.14 3.84 -6.60
N THR A 105 -3.56 4.10 -7.84
CA THR A 105 -2.66 4.69 -8.84
C THR A 105 -2.44 6.18 -8.56
N LYS A 106 -1.33 6.74 -9.09
CA LYS A 106 -1.08 8.19 -9.02
C LYS A 106 -2.20 9.01 -9.65
N VAL A 107 -2.79 8.50 -10.74
CA VAL A 107 -3.93 9.13 -11.42
C VAL A 107 -5.13 9.22 -10.48
N SER A 108 -5.50 8.10 -9.83
CA SER A 108 -6.57 8.08 -8.83
C SER A 108 -6.30 9.06 -7.69
N ALA A 109 -5.07 9.12 -7.17
CA ALA A 109 -4.69 10.06 -6.12
C ALA A 109 -4.84 11.52 -6.55
N HIS A 110 -4.43 11.88 -7.77
CA HIS A 110 -4.61 13.24 -8.28
C HIS A 110 -6.08 13.61 -8.48
N ILE A 111 -6.91 12.70 -9.02
CA ILE A 111 -8.36 12.94 -9.17
C ILE A 111 -9.00 13.20 -7.81
N ILE A 112 -8.67 12.38 -6.80
CA ILE A 112 -9.21 12.52 -5.44
C ILE A 112 -8.72 13.82 -4.79
N ARG A 113 -7.46 14.24 -4.99
CA ARG A 113 -6.98 15.55 -4.53
C ARG A 113 -7.71 16.71 -5.21
N THR A 114 -8.00 16.64 -6.50
CA THR A 114 -8.81 17.65 -7.18
C THR A 114 -10.19 17.74 -6.53
N LEU A 115 -10.82 16.59 -6.23
CA LEU A 115 -12.10 16.54 -5.55
C LEU A 115 -12.04 17.14 -4.13
N TYR A 116 -10.96 16.88 -3.38
CA TYR A 116 -10.69 17.51 -2.09
C TYR A 116 -10.71 19.04 -2.21
N TRP A 117 -9.95 19.61 -3.15
CA TRP A 117 -9.90 21.06 -3.34
C TRP A 117 -11.25 21.64 -3.79
N MET A 118 -11.99 20.93 -4.64
CA MET A 118 -13.32 21.36 -5.07
C MET A 118 -14.30 21.43 -3.90
N LYS A 119 -14.23 20.48 -2.95
CA LYS A 119 -15.02 20.50 -1.71
C LYS A 119 -14.75 21.73 -0.85
N PHE A 120 -13.52 22.26 -0.77
CA PHE A 120 -13.26 23.51 -0.02
C PHE A 120 -13.62 24.76 -0.81
N SER A 121 -13.59 24.67 -2.15
CA SER A 121 -13.94 25.79 -3.02
C SER A 121 -15.44 26.10 -3.05
N THR A 122 -16.30 25.26 -2.46
CA THR A 122 -17.76 25.47 -2.43
C THR A 122 -18.19 26.67 -1.59
N GLU A 123 -17.33 27.20 -0.73
CA GLU A 123 -17.62 28.41 0.07
C GLU A 123 -17.56 29.71 -0.75
N ASN A 124 -16.90 29.69 -1.92
CA ASN A 124 -16.68 30.86 -2.76
C ASN A 124 -17.25 30.62 -4.17
N GLU A 125 -18.49 31.05 -4.42
CA GLU A 125 -19.13 31.45 -5.70
C GLU A 125 -18.73 30.77 -7.03
N LYS A 126 -18.17 29.56 -7.03
CA LYS A 126 -17.92 28.81 -8.28
C LYS A 126 -19.13 27.95 -8.59
N ASN A 127 -19.82 28.35 -9.65
CA ASN A 127 -20.84 27.52 -10.29
C ASN A 127 -20.15 26.36 -11.00
N PHE A 128 -20.00 25.22 -10.30
CA PHE A 128 -19.65 23.97 -10.96
C PHE A 128 -20.71 23.61 -12.00
N THR A 129 -20.33 22.93 -13.06
CA THR A 129 -21.25 22.43 -14.07
C THR A 129 -21.50 20.93 -13.90
N LYS A 130 -22.69 20.46 -14.30
CA LYS A 130 -23.04 19.03 -14.30
C LYS A 130 -21.99 18.20 -15.05
N ASN A 131 -21.51 18.70 -16.18
CA ASN A 131 -20.49 18.04 -17.00
C ASN A 131 -19.13 17.90 -16.30
N GLU A 132 -18.69 18.88 -15.51
CA GLU A 132 -17.46 18.76 -14.71
C GLU A 132 -17.59 17.64 -13.68
N ILE A 133 -18.73 17.58 -12.98
CA ILE A 133 -19.00 16.56 -11.97
C ILE A 133 -19.09 15.16 -12.60
N PHE A 134 -19.81 15.02 -13.71
CA PHE A 134 -19.89 13.76 -14.45
C PHE A 134 -18.53 13.30 -14.98
N SER A 135 -17.70 14.23 -15.47
CA SER A 135 -16.35 13.91 -15.93
C SER A 135 -15.47 13.40 -14.80
N LEU A 136 -15.52 14.04 -13.63
CA LEU A 136 -14.78 13.60 -12.44
C LEU A 136 -15.24 12.24 -11.95
N LEU A 137 -16.55 12.00 -11.91
CA LEU A 137 -17.11 10.71 -11.53
C LEU A 137 -16.72 9.60 -12.51
N TYR A 138 -16.72 9.87 -13.80
CA TYR A 138 -16.24 8.92 -14.80
C TYR A 138 -14.77 8.58 -14.59
N LEU A 139 -13.93 9.57 -14.29
CA LEU A 139 -12.52 9.32 -13.98
C LEU A 139 -12.34 8.49 -12.70
N LEU A 140 -13.14 8.75 -11.66
CA LEU A 140 -13.14 7.95 -10.43
C LEU A 140 -13.65 6.53 -10.67
N GLU A 141 -14.69 6.36 -11.48
CA GLU A 141 -15.22 5.05 -11.87
C GLU A 141 -14.11 4.18 -12.47
N GLN A 142 -13.39 4.70 -13.45
CA GLN A 142 -12.36 3.96 -14.18
C GLN A 142 -11.10 3.71 -13.34
N ASN A 143 -10.68 4.68 -12.52
CA ASN A 143 -9.39 4.63 -11.84
C ASN A 143 -9.46 4.21 -10.36
N LEU A 144 -10.61 4.37 -9.71
CA LEU A 144 -10.81 4.02 -8.30
C LEU A 144 -11.77 2.83 -8.19
N PHE A 145 -13.02 2.97 -8.61
CA PHE A 145 -14.07 2.00 -8.26
C PHE A 145 -13.93 0.66 -9.01
N LEU A 146 -13.59 0.68 -10.30
CA LEU A 146 -13.30 -0.56 -11.05
C LEU A 146 -11.97 -1.22 -10.67
N SER A 147 -11.10 -0.50 -9.95
CA SER A 147 -9.81 -1.06 -9.53
C SER A 147 -9.98 -2.08 -8.41
N LYS A 148 -9.39 -3.27 -8.58
CA LYS A 148 -9.44 -4.32 -7.56
C LYS A 148 -8.69 -3.89 -6.30
N PHE A 149 -9.15 -4.39 -5.15
CA PHE A 149 -8.47 -4.13 -3.88
C PHE A 149 -7.16 -4.90 -3.86
N LYS A 150 -6.09 -4.22 -3.46
CA LYS A 150 -4.79 -4.84 -3.30
C LYS A 150 -4.77 -5.61 -1.98
N ILE A 151 -4.31 -6.85 -2.04
CA ILE A 151 -4.12 -7.70 -0.85
C ILE A 151 -2.63 -7.64 -0.48
N ASP A 152 -2.31 -7.43 0.79
CA ASP A 152 -0.93 -7.51 1.26
C ASP A 152 -0.46 -8.97 1.20
N LYS A 153 0.51 -9.24 0.32
CA LYS A 153 1.10 -10.58 0.18
C LYS A 153 2.03 -10.94 1.33
N ARG A 154 2.36 -10.00 2.23
CA ARG A 154 3.25 -10.22 3.37
C ARG A 154 2.62 -11.11 4.45
N GLU A 155 1.28 -11.13 4.57
CA GLU A 155 0.59 -12.03 5.51
C GLU A 155 0.61 -13.51 5.06
N ASN A 156 0.77 -13.77 3.76
CA ASN A 156 0.86 -15.14 3.21
C ASN A 156 2.25 -15.79 3.36
N VAL A 157 3.20 -15.16 4.08
CA VAL A 157 4.52 -15.74 4.37
C VAL A 157 4.55 -16.49 5.71
N LEU A 158 3.38 -16.93 6.20
CA LEU A 158 3.29 -17.81 7.35
C LEU A 158 3.03 -19.27 6.97
N GLU A 159 3.63 -19.75 5.88
CA GLU A 159 3.83 -21.19 5.66
C GLU A 159 4.90 -21.41 4.59
N SER A 160 6.17 -21.43 5.01
CA SER A 160 7.04 -22.54 4.62
C SER A 160 8.25 -22.61 5.55
N SER A 161 8.23 -23.61 6.43
CA SER A 161 9.41 -24.10 7.16
C SER A 161 10.49 -24.70 6.23
N THR A 162 10.44 -24.41 4.92
CA THR A 162 11.41 -24.86 3.91
C THR A 162 12.50 -23.82 3.62
N GLU A 163 12.31 -22.53 3.89
CA GLU A 163 13.38 -21.53 3.66
C GLU A 163 14.55 -21.67 4.64
N PHE A 164 14.31 -22.18 5.85
CA PHE A 164 15.39 -22.51 6.79
C PHE A 164 16.15 -23.80 6.44
N LYS A 165 15.58 -24.68 5.60
CA LYS A 165 16.31 -25.85 5.08
C LYS A 165 17.16 -25.50 3.86
N ARG A 166 16.68 -24.63 2.96
CA ARG A 166 17.45 -24.21 1.78
C ARG A 166 18.75 -23.50 2.14
N ARG A 167 18.77 -22.62 3.13
CA ARG A 167 20.02 -21.95 3.54
C ARG A 167 21.10 -22.90 4.08
N LYS A 168 20.73 -24.01 4.74
CA LYS A 168 21.72 -25.00 5.23
C LYS A 168 22.22 -25.95 4.13
N GLU A 169 21.46 -26.16 3.07
CA GLU A 169 21.88 -26.95 1.91
C GLU A 169 22.71 -26.11 0.93
N ASP A 170 22.40 -24.82 0.79
CA ASP A 170 23.16 -23.87 -0.05
C ASP A 170 24.53 -23.55 0.56
N GLU A 171 24.63 -23.36 1.88
CA GLU A 171 25.93 -23.20 2.57
C GLU A 171 26.87 -24.41 2.35
N ASN A 172 26.31 -25.63 2.27
CA ASN A 172 27.09 -26.85 2.04
C ASN A 172 27.40 -27.12 0.56
N SER A 173 26.69 -26.47 -0.37
CA SER A 173 26.90 -26.64 -1.82
C SER A 173 27.79 -25.53 -2.41
N GLU A 174 27.73 -24.31 -1.90
CA GLU A 174 28.63 -23.21 -2.28
C GLU A 174 30.08 -23.48 -1.86
N ILE A 175 30.30 -24.15 -0.72
CA ILE A 175 31.65 -24.56 -0.27
C ILE A 175 32.32 -25.52 -1.27
N LYS A 176 31.55 -26.24 -2.10
CA LYS A 176 32.09 -27.22 -3.06
C LYS A 176 32.36 -26.67 -4.46
N ASN A 177 31.75 -25.56 -4.86
CA ASN A 177 31.75 -25.10 -6.26
C ASN A 177 32.20 -23.63 -6.46
N ALA A 178 33.20 -23.16 -5.71
CA ALA A 178 33.87 -21.90 -5.99
C ALA A 178 34.58 -21.96 -7.36
N THR A 179 34.06 -21.24 -8.36
CA THR A 179 34.50 -21.29 -9.77
C THR A 179 35.21 -20.02 -10.24
N THR A 180 35.44 -19.05 -9.35
CA THR A 180 36.15 -17.83 -9.73
C THR A 180 37.64 -17.91 -9.37
N HIS A 181 38.50 -17.45 -10.28
CA HIS A 181 39.96 -17.41 -10.08
C HIS A 181 40.34 -16.63 -8.81
N GLN A 182 39.58 -15.60 -8.46
CA GLN A 182 39.81 -14.79 -7.26
C GLN A 182 39.63 -15.62 -5.97
N GLU A 183 38.59 -16.46 -5.89
CA GLU A 183 38.38 -17.35 -4.75
C GLU A 183 39.46 -18.43 -4.63
N LEU A 184 39.94 -18.98 -5.76
CA LEU A 184 41.04 -19.95 -5.77
C LEU A 184 42.36 -19.35 -5.24
N VAL A 185 42.67 -18.11 -5.63
CA VAL A 185 43.86 -17.40 -5.14
C VAL A 185 43.77 -17.14 -3.64
N LEU A 186 42.61 -16.67 -3.16
CA LEU A 186 42.38 -16.43 -1.73
C LEU A 186 42.46 -17.73 -0.92
N LYS A 187 41.92 -18.83 -1.45
CA LYS A 187 41.95 -20.16 -0.79
C LYS A 187 43.36 -20.74 -0.74
N ASN A 188 44.15 -20.60 -1.81
CA ASN A 188 45.55 -21.03 -1.82
C ASN A 188 46.38 -20.20 -0.83
N GLY A 189 46.20 -18.87 -0.82
CA GLY A 189 46.88 -17.99 0.14
C GLY A 189 46.53 -18.31 1.60
N MET A 190 45.25 -18.59 1.91
CA MET A 190 44.83 -19.01 3.25
C MET A 190 45.39 -20.38 3.66
N ARG A 191 45.51 -21.32 2.72
CA ARG A 191 46.10 -22.64 3.01
C ARG A 191 47.58 -22.56 3.32
N GLU A 192 48.33 -21.74 2.59
CA GLU A 192 49.74 -21.48 2.89
C GLU A 192 49.91 -20.81 4.25
N PHE A 193 49.02 -19.88 4.60
CA PHE A 193 49.02 -19.22 5.91
C PHE A 193 48.73 -20.19 7.07
N GLN A 194 47.75 -21.10 6.93
CA GLN A 194 47.48 -22.12 7.94
C GLN A 194 48.63 -23.12 8.07
N ASN A 195 49.24 -23.52 6.96
CA ASN A 195 50.39 -24.42 6.97
C ASN A 195 51.60 -23.78 7.66
N THR A 196 51.85 -22.48 7.44
CA THR A 196 52.94 -21.76 8.14
C THR A 196 52.68 -21.61 9.64
N LEU A 197 51.42 -21.39 10.05
CA LEU A 197 51.06 -21.38 11.47
C LEU A 197 51.26 -22.76 12.13
N LEU A 198 50.93 -23.84 11.43
CA LEU A 198 51.12 -25.21 11.93
C LEU A 198 52.60 -25.63 11.97
N THR A 199 53.43 -25.17 11.03
CA THR A 199 54.88 -25.41 11.07
C THR A 199 55.57 -24.60 12.17
N ASN A 200 55.13 -23.36 12.42
CA ASN A 200 55.69 -22.54 13.50
C ASN A 200 55.38 -23.14 14.88
N ASN A 201 54.16 -23.64 15.10
CA ASN A 201 53.80 -24.33 16.35
C ASN A 201 54.54 -25.66 16.58
N LYS A 202 55.01 -26.34 15.52
CA LYS A 202 55.85 -27.55 15.65
C LYS A 202 57.30 -27.25 15.99
N ASN A 203 57.82 -26.07 15.62
CA ASN A 203 59.18 -25.68 15.95
C ASN A 203 59.31 -25.17 17.40
N ASP A 204 58.26 -24.55 17.95
CA ASP A 204 58.25 -24.13 19.36
C ASP A 204 58.18 -25.30 20.36
N THR A 205 57.67 -26.47 19.93
CA THR A 205 57.65 -27.69 20.73
C THR A 205 58.98 -28.46 20.73
N LEU A 206 59.88 -28.19 19.78
CA LEU A 206 61.24 -28.78 19.76
C LEU A 206 62.25 -28.00 20.61
N LEU A 207 62.02 -26.69 20.80
CA LEU A 207 62.88 -25.85 21.65
C LEU A 207 62.65 -26.03 23.17
N THR A 208 61.55 -26.69 23.56
CA THR A 208 61.25 -27.01 24.97
C THR A 208 61.68 -28.42 25.40
N ALA A 209 62.20 -29.24 24.48
CA ALA A 209 62.64 -30.61 24.77
C ALA A 209 64.17 -30.77 24.96
N TYR A 210 64.94 -29.68 24.88
CA TYR A 210 66.37 -29.63 25.23
C TYR A 210 66.61 -28.58 26.32
N ILE A 211 66.19 -28.91 27.54
CA ILE A 211 66.79 -28.42 28.80
C ILE A 211 67.12 -29.67 29.62
#